data_AF-A0A1G2TK26-F1
#
_entry.id   AF-A0A1G2TK26-F1
#
_cell.length_a   1.000
_cell.length_b   1.000
_cell.length_c   1.000
_cell.angle_alpha   90.00
_cell.angle_beta   90.00
_cell.angle_gamma   90.00
#
_symmetry.space_group_name_H-M   'P 1'
#
loop_
_entity.id
_entity.type
_entity.pdbx_description
1 polymer ?
#
loop_
_entity_poly.entity_id
_entity_poly.type
_entity_poly.pdbx_seq_one_letter_code
_entity_poly.pdbx_strand_id
1 'polypeptide(L)'
;MNRFKIQDLRFRNGVLILIILTSYYLLPTATHVLAQTDYKLLAPIPLSGAQSGDSQTAKASDYIKGIFMLVIAIATGLAVIMIIFGGIKYMSTDAFAGKSEAKTTIEHALWGLLLAISAWLILNTINPKLTTFNLSVPVQSIPANTNLPVSSVGGATGGLGLTQQQAMSQFDATNIDVDGGISLAGIKQSTVNEIARLKLTCGCDITITSATSGVHAPGTFSHANGYKADLRLNDTLTSHITGNYTSLLNRSDGAKMYLAPSGAIYALESNHWDISVPGL
;
A
#
# COMPACT_ATOMS: atom_id res chain seq x y z
N MET A 1 -20.85 4.37 60.52
CA MET A 1 -20.35 3.29 59.64
C MET A 1 -20.45 3.58 58.12
N ASN A 2 -20.45 4.84 57.65
CA ASN A 2 -20.60 5.17 56.21
C ASN A 2 -19.46 6.01 55.60
N ARG A 3 -18.40 6.34 56.35
CA ARG A 3 -17.31 7.20 55.82
C ARG A 3 -16.22 6.44 55.04
N PHE A 4 -16.04 5.14 55.31
CA PHE A 4 -15.11 4.30 54.55
C PHE A 4 -15.56 4.07 53.09
N LYS A 5 -16.86 3.83 52.89
CA LYS A 5 -17.42 3.48 51.56
C LYS A 5 -17.39 4.64 50.54
N ILE A 6 -17.41 5.88 51.02
CA ILE A 6 -17.40 7.09 50.16
C ILE A 6 -15.98 7.43 49.71
N GLN A 7 -14.96 7.13 50.53
CA GLN A 7 -13.55 7.34 50.16
C GLN A 7 -13.08 6.32 49.11
N ASP A 8 -13.49 5.06 49.24
CA ASP A 8 -13.21 4.01 48.23
C ASP A 8 -13.88 4.29 46.88
N LEU A 9 -15.10 4.85 46.88
CA LEU A 9 -15.80 5.22 45.64
C LEU A 9 -15.09 6.36 44.90
N ARG A 10 -14.58 7.36 45.64
CA ARG A 10 -13.83 8.48 45.06
C ARG A 10 -12.47 8.06 44.51
N PHE A 11 -11.81 7.08 45.16
CA PHE A 11 -10.56 6.53 44.68
C PHE A 11 -10.75 5.65 43.43
N ARG A 12 -11.75 4.77 43.40
CA ARG A 12 -12.09 3.95 42.22
C ARG A 12 -12.46 4.79 41.00
N ASN A 13 -13.26 5.84 41.19
CA ASN A 13 -13.67 6.71 40.09
C ASN A 13 -12.50 7.62 39.62
N GLY A 14 -11.62 8.04 40.53
CA GLY A 14 -10.41 8.78 40.18
C GLY A 14 -9.42 7.96 39.33
N VAL A 15 -9.21 6.69 39.68
CA VAL A 15 -8.34 5.77 38.91
C VAL A 15 -8.93 5.50 37.52
N LEU A 16 -10.25 5.34 37.41
CA LEU A 16 -10.90 5.14 36.11
C LEU A 16 -10.77 6.36 35.18
N ILE A 17 -10.95 7.59 35.68
CA ILE A 17 -10.79 8.78 34.81
C ILE A 17 -9.32 9.02 34.45
N LEU A 18 -8.38 8.68 35.35
CA LEU A 18 -6.94 8.74 35.07
C LEU A 18 -6.54 7.75 33.97
N ILE A 19 -7.05 6.52 33.98
CA ILE A 19 -6.82 5.53 32.91
C ILE A 19 -7.41 6.03 31.58
N ILE A 20 -8.60 6.63 31.59
CA ILE A 20 -9.22 7.18 30.38
C ILE A 20 -8.43 8.38 29.82
N LEU A 21 -8.01 9.32 30.68
CA LEU A 21 -7.21 10.48 30.29
C LEU A 21 -5.82 10.11 29.76
N THR A 22 -5.13 9.17 30.43
CA THR A 22 -3.83 8.67 29.94
C THR A 22 -3.98 7.88 28.64
N SER A 23 -5.04 7.09 28.48
CA SER A 23 -5.33 6.40 27.22
C SER A 23 -5.59 7.38 26.06
N TYR A 24 -6.22 8.53 26.33
CA TYR A 24 -6.46 9.59 25.34
C TYR A 24 -5.16 10.24 24.85
N TYR A 25 -4.18 10.43 25.75
CA TYR A 25 -2.86 10.97 25.40
C TYR A 25 -1.91 9.94 24.76
N LEU A 26 -2.24 8.65 24.84
CA LEU A 26 -1.50 7.55 24.19
C LEU A 26 -2.08 7.16 22.82
N LEU A 27 -3.15 7.80 22.33
CA LEU A 27 -3.51 7.65 20.92
C LEU A 27 -2.41 8.31 20.08
N PRO A 28 -1.70 7.56 19.23
CA PRO A 28 -0.73 8.15 18.33
C PRO A 28 -1.46 9.15 17.44
N THR A 29 -1.09 10.42 17.50
CA THR A 29 -1.42 11.38 16.45
C THR A 29 -0.87 10.79 15.17
N ALA A 30 -1.75 10.41 14.24
CA ALA A 30 -1.40 9.72 13.01
C ALA A 30 -0.45 10.59 12.18
N THR A 31 0.86 10.44 12.39
CA THR A 31 1.86 10.86 11.43
C THR A 31 1.70 9.94 10.24
N HIS A 32 1.16 10.47 9.16
CA HIS A 32 0.99 9.75 7.90
C HIS A 32 2.37 9.35 7.36
N VAL A 33 2.75 8.10 7.60
CA VAL A 33 3.86 7.44 6.91
C VAL A 33 3.41 7.19 5.47
N LEU A 34 4.25 7.58 4.52
CA LEU A 34 4.10 7.22 3.11
C LEU A 34 4.31 5.70 2.99
N ALA A 35 3.23 4.94 3.09
CA ALA A 35 3.28 3.49 2.97
C ALA A 35 3.31 3.12 1.49
N GLN A 36 4.42 2.53 1.05
CA GLN A 36 4.53 1.82 -0.23
C GLN A 36 3.51 0.67 -0.22
N THR A 37 2.53 0.72 -1.13
CA THR A 37 1.37 -0.20 -1.13
C THR A 37 1.63 -1.52 -1.86
N ASP A 38 2.77 -1.65 -2.53
CA ASP A 38 3.16 -2.84 -3.27
C ASP A 38 4.21 -3.63 -2.49
N TYR A 39 3.81 -4.80 -1.99
CA TYR A 39 4.72 -5.79 -1.44
C TYR A 39 4.64 -7.09 -2.23
N LYS A 40 5.80 -7.71 -2.38
CA LYS A 40 5.96 -9.03 -3.00
C LYS A 40 5.83 -10.11 -1.93
N LEU A 41 4.82 -10.98 -2.06
CA LEU A 41 4.59 -12.09 -1.12
C LEU A 41 5.54 -13.26 -1.41
N LEU A 42 6.32 -13.68 -0.43
CA LEU A 42 7.15 -14.90 -0.54
C LEU A 42 6.31 -16.19 -0.54
N ALA A 43 5.08 -16.15 -0.02
CA ALA A 43 4.15 -17.27 -0.06
C ALA A 43 2.69 -16.77 -0.15
N PRO A 44 1.88 -17.29 -1.09
CA PRO A 44 0.46 -16.98 -1.17
C PRO A 44 -0.33 -17.70 -0.07
N ILE A 45 -1.33 -17.01 0.52
CA ILE A 45 -2.20 -17.60 1.54
C ILE A 45 -3.32 -18.39 0.87
N PRO A 46 -3.55 -19.67 1.24
CA PRO A 46 -4.72 -20.42 0.79
C PRO A 46 -5.98 -19.84 1.44
N LEU A 47 -7.06 -19.72 0.65
CA LEU A 47 -8.38 -19.14 0.99
C LEU A 47 -8.59 -17.70 0.48
N SER A 48 -8.78 -17.59 -0.84
CA SER A 48 -9.43 -16.49 -1.62
C SER A 48 -9.10 -15.01 -1.31
N GLY A 49 -8.14 -14.71 -0.46
CA GLY A 49 -7.68 -13.34 -0.19
C GLY A 49 -6.63 -12.88 -1.20
N ALA A 50 -5.72 -13.77 -1.59
CA ALA A 50 -4.79 -13.56 -2.69
C ALA A 50 -5.00 -14.71 -3.67
N GLN A 51 -5.55 -14.45 -4.86
CA GLN A 51 -5.67 -15.51 -5.86
C GLN A 51 -4.28 -15.99 -6.23
N SER A 52 -4.10 -17.31 -6.10
CA SER A 52 -3.01 -18.08 -6.68
C SER A 52 -2.98 -17.85 -8.19
N GLY A 53 -2.23 -16.85 -8.61
CA GLY A 53 -1.97 -16.49 -9.98
C GLY A 53 -0.65 -15.75 -10.01
N ASP A 54 0.12 -15.95 -11.07
CA ASP A 54 1.51 -15.53 -11.29
C ASP A 54 1.69 -14.00 -11.38
N SER A 55 1.20 -13.26 -10.38
CA SER A 55 1.29 -11.81 -10.27
C SER A 55 1.59 -11.47 -8.83
N GLN A 56 2.89 -11.31 -8.59
CA GLN A 56 3.56 -11.05 -7.33
C GLN A 56 3.34 -9.61 -6.82
N THR A 57 2.11 -9.11 -6.90
CA THR A 57 1.71 -7.80 -6.38
C THR A 57 0.42 -7.98 -5.58
N ALA A 58 0.55 -8.26 -4.29
CA ALA A 58 -0.60 -8.31 -3.40
C ALA A 58 -0.71 -6.95 -2.69
N LYS A 59 -1.89 -6.35 -2.71
CA LYS A 59 -2.19 -5.15 -1.93
C LYS A 59 -2.49 -5.53 -0.50
N ALA A 60 -2.13 -4.68 0.46
CA ALA A 60 -2.24 -4.97 1.90
C ALA A 60 -3.67 -5.35 2.30
N SER A 61 -4.65 -4.77 1.60
CA SER A 61 -6.07 -5.08 1.71
C SER A 61 -6.39 -6.55 1.49
N ASP A 62 -5.80 -7.15 0.47
CA ASP A 62 -6.11 -8.50 0.00
C ASP A 62 -5.53 -9.55 0.96
N TYR A 63 -4.35 -9.26 1.50
CA TYR A 63 -3.70 -10.10 2.52
C TYR A 63 -4.40 -10.04 3.88
N ILE A 64 -4.76 -8.84 4.36
CA ILE A 64 -5.46 -8.66 5.63
C ILE A 64 -6.87 -9.29 5.55
N LYS A 65 -7.56 -9.16 4.42
CA LYS A 65 -8.83 -9.86 4.20
C LYS A 65 -8.64 -11.39 4.23
N GLY A 66 -7.58 -11.89 3.60
CA GLY A 66 -7.22 -13.31 3.62
C GLY A 66 -6.97 -13.85 5.03
N ILE A 67 -6.19 -13.16 5.85
CA ILE A 67 -5.87 -13.63 7.21
C ILE A 67 -7.08 -13.62 8.14
N PHE A 68 -7.97 -12.63 8.01
CA PHE A 68 -9.22 -12.61 8.77
C PHE A 68 -10.13 -13.80 8.41
N MET A 69 -10.27 -14.09 7.12
CA MET A 69 -11.06 -15.23 6.65
C MET A 69 -10.44 -16.57 7.09
N LEU A 70 -9.11 -16.67 7.06
CA LEU A 70 -8.37 -17.84 7.53
C LEU A 70 -8.57 -18.09 9.03
N VAL A 71 -8.46 -17.05 9.88
CA VAL A 71 -8.65 -17.17 11.33
C VAL A 71 -10.08 -17.61 11.66
N ILE A 72 -11.08 -17.05 10.98
CA ILE A 72 -12.48 -17.46 11.16
C ILE A 72 -12.66 -18.93 10.71
N ALA A 73 -12.08 -19.33 9.58
CA ALA A 73 -12.17 -20.71 9.11
C ALA A 73 -11.54 -21.71 10.09
N ILE A 74 -10.35 -21.41 10.63
CA ILE A 74 -9.67 -22.24 11.62
C ILE A 74 -10.49 -22.31 12.92
N ALA A 75 -10.98 -21.17 13.41
CA ALA A 75 -11.80 -21.12 14.62
C ALA A 75 -13.09 -21.94 14.47
N THR A 76 -13.75 -21.87 13.31
CA THR A 76 -14.99 -22.62 13.05
C THR A 76 -14.70 -24.12 12.95
N GLY A 77 -13.61 -24.52 12.28
CA GLY A 77 -13.19 -25.92 12.19
C GLY A 77 -12.86 -26.53 13.55
N LEU A 78 -12.10 -25.80 14.38
CA LEU A 78 -11.76 -26.25 15.73
C LEU A 78 -12.98 -26.35 16.64
N ALA A 79 -13.92 -25.39 16.54
CA ALA A 79 -15.16 -25.42 17.31
C ALA A 79 -15.97 -26.69 17.01
N VAL A 80 -16.09 -27.08 15.75
CA VAL A 80 -16.79 -28.32 15.34
C VAL A 80 -16.12 -29.55 15.95
N ILE A 81 -14.79 -29.64 15.91
CA ILE A 81 -14.05 -30.77 16.49
C ILE A 81 -14.29 -30.87 18.01
N MET A 82 -14.24 -29.74 18.72
CA MET A 82 -14.47 -29.70 20.17
C MET A 82 -15.90 -30.05 20.56
N ILE A 83 -16.89 -29.65 19.75
CA ILE A 83 -18.30 -30.03 19.95
C ILE A 83 -18.49 -31.53 19.75
N ILE A 84 -17.88 -32.13 18.72
CA ILE A 84 -17.92 -33.58 18.47
C ILE A 84 -17.27 -34.32 19.64
N PHE A 85 -16.07 -33.90 20.07
CA PHE A 85 -15.37 -34.51 21.19
C PHE A 85 -16.18 -34.42 22.50
N GLY A 86 -16.73 -33.24 22.81
CA GLY A 86 -17.61 -33.05 23.96
C GLY A 86 -18.89 -33.89 23.88
N GLY A 87 -19.49 -34.02 22.70
CA GLY A 87 -20.67 -34.86 22.46
C GLY A 87 -20.40 -36.34 22.70
N ILE A 88 -19.28 -36.86 22.17
CA ILE A 88 -18.85 -38.25 22.41
C ILE A 88 -18.58 -38.47 23.90
N LYS A 89 -17.86 -37.54 24.55
CA LYS A 89 -17.57 -37.61 25.98
C LYS A 89 -18.85 -37.62 26.83
N TYR A 90 -19.87 -36.85 26.45
CA TYR A 90 -21.15 -36.81 27.16
C TYR A 90 -21.93 -38.13 27.07
N MET A 91 -21.90 -38.77 25.90
CA MET A 91 -22.59 -40.05 25.67
C MET A 91 -21.86 -41.25 26.28
N SER A 92 -20.52 -41.20 26.34
CA SER A 92 -19.69 -42.34 26.78
C SER A 92 -19.38 -42.38 28.28
N THR A 93 -19.78 -41.38 29.06
CA THR A 93 -19.49 -41.30 30.50
C THR A 93 -20.75 -41.38 31.36
N ASP A 94 -20.75 -42.30 32.34
CA ASP A 94 -21.81 -42.44 33.35
C ASP A 94 -21.55 -41.62 34.61
N ALA A 95 -20.32 -41.12 34.79
CA ALA A 95 -19.96 -40.29 35.93
C ALA A 95 -20.47 -38.85 35.78
N PHE A 96 -21.12 -38.32 36.82
CA PHE A 96 -21.61 -36.94 36.86
C PHE A 96 -20.52 -35.90 36.55
N ALA A 97 -19.29 -36.12 37.04
CA ALA A 97 -18.14 -35.27 36.75
C ALA A 97 -17.78 -35.24 35.26
N GLY A 98 -17.77 -36.40 34.59
CA GLY A 98 -17.49 -36.49 33.14
C GLY A 98 -18.57 -35.83 32.28
N LYS A 99 -19.84 -35.94 32.68
CA LYS A 99 -20.95 -35.25 32.01
C LYS A 99 -20.86 -33.73 32.17
N SER A 100 -20.47 -33.25 33.36
CA SER A 100 -20.25 -31.82 33.62
C SER A 100 -19.10 -31.29 32.76
N GLU A 101 -17.98 -32.01 32.69
CA GLU A 101 -16.81 -31.61 31.91
C GLU A 101 -17.07 -31.59 30.39
N ALA A 102 -17.88 -32.54 29.90
CA ALA A 102 -18.34 -32.55 28.51
C ALA A 102 -19.19 -31.32 28.19
N LYS A 103 -20.11 -30.95 29.10
CA LYS A 103 -20.93 -29.73 28.94
C LYS A 103 -20.07 -28.48 28.93
N THR A 104 -19.12 -28.34 29.85
CA THR A 104 -18.22 -27.17 29.86
C THR A 104 -17.37 -27.08 28.59
N THR A 105 -16.96 -28.22 28.03
CA THR A 105 -16.21 -28.26 26.76
C THR A 105 -17.06 -27.73 25.59
N ILE A 106 -18.32 -28.18 25.49
CA ILE A 106 -19.26 -27.70 24.47
C ILE A 106 -19.57 -26.21 24.69
N GLU A 107 -19.81 -25.79 25.94
CA GLU A 107 -20.06 -24.38 26.28
C GLU A 107 -18.88 -23.49 25.90
N HIS A 108 -17.64 -23.88 26.20
CA HIS A 108 -16.46 -23.12 25.82
C HIS A 108 -16.32 -22.99 24.29
N ALA A 109 -16.59 -24.07 23.55
CA ALA A 109 -16.58 -24.02 22.09
C ALA A 109 -17.67 -23.07 21.53
N LEU A 110 -18.86 -23.08 22.14
CA LEU A 110 -19.96 -22.18 21.77
C LEU A 110 -19.66 -20.72 22.13
N TRP A 111 -19.09 -20.45 23.31
CA TRP A 111 -18.67 -19.11 23.70
C TRP A 111 -17.55 -18.58 22.79
N GLY A 112 -16.61 -19.43 22.38
CA GLY A 112 -15.56 -19.07 21.43
C GLY A 112 -16.11 -18.74 20.03
N LEU A 113 -17.03 -19.56 19.52
CA LEU A 113 -17.69 -19.31 18.25
C LEU A 113 -18.57 -18.04 18.30
N LEU A 114 -19.30 -17.86 19.40
CA LEU A 114 -20.13 -16.69 19.62
C LEU A 114 -19.28 -15.42 19.70
N LEU A 115 -18.09 -15.46 20.31
CA LEU A 115 -17.16 -14.34 20.32
C LEU A 115 -16.69 -14.00 18.90
N ALA A 116 -16.29 -15.00 18.10
CA ALA A 116 -15.84 -14.78 16.72
C ALA A 116 -16.96 -14.19 15.84
N ILE A 117 -18.18 -14.72 15.94
CA ILE A 117 -19.34 -14.21 15.20
C ILE A 117 -19.73 -12.83 15.71
N SER A 118 -19.69 -12.58 17.02
CA SER A 118 -20.01 -11.27 17.60
C SER A 118 -19.01 -10.20 17.18
N ALA A 119 -17.72 -10.54 17.12
CA ALA A 119 -16.70 -9.65 16.58
C ALA A 119 -17.01 -9.29 15.13
N TRP A 120 -17.31 -10.29 14.29
CA TRP A 120 -17.71 -10.05 12.90
C TRP A 120 -18.98 -9.20 12.79
N LEU A 121 -20.00 -9.49 13.61
CA LEU A 121 -21.30 -8.81 13.61
C LEU A 121 -21.15 -7.34 14.04
N ILE A 122 -20.40 -7.06 15.10
CA ILE A 122 -20.13 -5.68 15.56
C ILE A 122 -19.41 -4.89 14.46
N LEU A 123 -18.38 -5.48 13.83
CA LEU A 123 -17.69 -4.84 12.72
C LEU A 123 -18.65 -4.56 11.56
N ASN A 124 -19.47 -5.55 11.19
CA ASN A 124 -20.41 -5.45 10.07
C ASN A 124 -21.57 -4.48 10.35
N THR A 125 -22.02 -4.36 11.60
CA THR A 125 -23.12 -3.46 12.01
C THR A 125 -22.65 -2.01 12.13
N ILE A 126 -21.45 -1.76 12.68
CA ILE A 126 -20.90 -0.40 12.75
C ILE A 126 -20.58 0.09 11.34
N ASN A 127 -19.92 -0.74 10.54
CA ASN A 127 -19.62 -0.42 9.16
C ASN A 127 -19.27 -1.68 8.36
N PRO A 128 -20.10 -2.12 7.39
CA PRO A 128 -19.83 -3.29 6.57
C PRO A 128 -18.55 -3.16 5.71
N LYS A 129 -17.97 -1.95 5.61
CA LYS A 129 -16.64 -1.73 4.99
C LYS A 129 -15.46 -2.18 5.86
N LEU A 130 -15.69 -2.49 7.14
CA LEU A 130 -14.67 -3.05 8.04
C LEU A 130 -14.56 -4.58 7.91
N THR A 131 -15.54 -5.24 7.30
CA THR A 131 -15.45 -6.65 6.92
C THR A 131 -15.06 -6.80 5.44
N THR A 132 -15.36 -5.78 4.64
CA THR A 132 -14.89 -5.62 3.26
C THR A 132 -13.82 -4.54 3.21
N PHE A 133 -12.63 -4.84 3.76
CA PHE A 133 -11.50 -3.91 3.74
C PHE A 133 -11.10 -3.56 2.30
N ASN A 134 -11.66 -2.48 1.78
CA ASN A 134 -11.20 -1.81 0.58
C ASN A 134 -10.33 -0.66 1.05
N LEU A 135 -9.05 -0.94 1.28
CA LEU A 135 -8.05 0.10 1.54
C LEU A 135 -7.68 0.77 0.22
N SER A 136 -8.69 1.33 -0.47
CA SER A 136 -8.44 2.42 -1.39
C SER A 136 -8.16 3.61 -0.50
N VAL A 137 -6.89 3.75 -0.12
CA VAL A 137 -6.39 5.05 0.29
C VAL A 137 -6.61 5.89 -0.96
N PRO A 138 -7.57 6.86 -0.98
CA PRO A 138 -7.49 7.86 -2.02
C PRO A 138 -6.07 8.36 -1.88
N VAL A 139 -5.27 8.20 -2.93
CA VAL A 139 -4.08 9.03 -3.06
C VAL A 139 -4.64 10.40 -2.77
N GLN A 140 -4.27 11.01 -1.63
CA GLN A 140 -4.50 12.42 -1.52
C GLN A 140 -3.64 12.92 -2.67
N SER A 141 -4.30 13.20 -3.79
CA SER A 141 -3.78 14.20 -4.68
C SER A 141 -3.46 15.32 -3.74
N ILE A 142 -2.16 15.62 -3.64
CA ILE A 142 -1.72 16.98 -3.38
C ILE A 142 -2.75 17.82 -4.13
N PRO A 143 -3.50 18.74 -3.49
CA PRO A 143 -4.50 19.51 -4.17
C PRO A 143 -3.81 20.15 -5.38
N ALA A 144 -3.93 19.47 -6.53
CA ALA A 144 -3.75 20.06 -7.82
C ALA A 144 -4.82 21.12 -7.74
N ASN A 145 -4.41 22.38 -7.75
CA ASN A 145 -5.38 23.42 -7.95
C ASN A 145 -6.20 22.96 -9.18
N THR A 146 -7.47 22.65 -8.96
CA THR A 146 -8.30 21.92 -9.91
C THR A 146 -8.87 22.92 -10.90
N ASN A 147 -7.99 23.53 -11.68
CA ASN A 147 -8.35 24.33 -12.84
C ASN A 147 -7.77 23.75 -14.13
N LEU A 148 -7.55 22.43 -14.19
CA LEU A 148 -7.22 21.76 -15.44
C LEU A 148 -8.24 20.64 -15.71
N PRO A 149 -8.87 20.61 -16.90
CA PRO A 149 -9.92 19.65 -17.22
C PRO A 149 -9.29 18.27 -17.43
N VAL A 150 -9.36 17.41 -16.41
CA VAL A 150 -8.98 16.01 -16.54
C VAL A 150 -10.15 15.25 -17.18
N SER A 151 -10.08 15.05 -18.49
CA SER A 151 -10.96 14.12 -19.20
C SER A 151 -10.52 12.69 -18.87
N SER A 152 -11.33 12.04 -18.04
CA SER A 152 -11.27 10.61 -17.80
C SER A 152 -11.46 9.81 -19.10
N VAL A 153 -10.43 9.10 -19.53
CA VAL A 153 -10.58 7.90 -20.36
C VAL A 153 -9.88 6.76 -19.64
N GLY A 154 -10.68 5.80 -19.17
CA GLY A 154 -10.21 4.58 -18.54
C GLY A 154 -9.48 3.68 -19.53
N GLY A 155 -8.57 2.87 -19.01
CA GLY A 155 -7.88 1.84 -19.78
C GLY A 155 -6.67 1.30 -19.04
N ALA A 156 -6.91 0.35 -18.13
CA ALA A 156 -5.88 -0.59 -17.74
C ALA A 156 -5.33 -1.28 -19.00
N THR A 157 -4.10 -0.95 -19.38
CA THR A 157 -3.28 -1.79 -20.26
C THR A 157 -1.88 -1.85 -19.65
N GLY A 158 -1.70 -2.79 -18.73
CA GLY A 158 -0.37 -3.30 -18.44
C GLY A 158 0.23 -3.80 -19.76
N GLY A 159 1.25 -3.09 -20.25
CA GLY A 159 2.03 -3.49 -21.42
C GLY A 159 2.04 -2.51 -22.59
N LEU A 160 1.01 -1.69 -22.80
CA LEU A 160 0.97 -0.74 -23.92
C LEU A 160 1.39 0.65 -23.43
N GLY A 161 2.34 1.28 -24.13
CA GLY A 161 2.74 2.66 -23.81
C GLY A 161 1.61 3.67 -24.12
N LEU A 162 1.70 4.85 -23.54
CA LEU A 162 0.75 5.94 -23.75
C LEU A 162 0.81 6.48 -25.18
N THR A 163 -0.28 7.09 -25.64
CA THR A 163 -0.25 7.88 -26.88
C THR A 163 0.48 9.21 -26.64
N GLN A 164 0.94 9.86 -27.72
CA GLN A 164 1.56 11.19 -27.67
C GLN A 164 0.70 12.17 -26.86
N GLN A 165 -0.61 12.21 -27.14
CA GLN A 165 -1.53 13.16 -26.54
C GLN A 165 -1.79 12.86 -25.06
N GLN A 166 -1.85 11.58 -24.67
CA GLN A 166 -2.03 11.18 -23.27
C GLN A 166 -0.81 11.53 -22.42
N ALA A 167 0.39 11.39 -22.95
CA ALA A 167 1.60 11.80 -22.24
C ALA A 167 1.72 13.33 -22.17
N MET A 168 1.45 14.02 -23.28
CA MET A 168 1.49 15.49 -23.33
C MET A 168 0.52 16.10 -22.32
N SER A 169 -0.73 15.62 -22.25
CA SER A 169 -1.70 16.18 -21.30
C SER A 169 -1.30 16.00 -19.83
N GLN A 170 -0.55 14.94 -19.50
CA GLN A 170 -0.04 14.72 -18.15
C GLN A 170 1.16 15.60 -17.82
N PHE A 171 2.06 15.85 -18.78
CA PHE A 171 3.17 16.79 -18.62
C PHE A 171 2.69 18.24 -18.54
N ASP A 172 1.75 18.63 -19.40
CA ASP A 172 1.09 19.94 -19.35
C ASP A 172 0.42 20.17 -17.97
N ALA A 173 -0.27 19.14 -17.44
CA ALA A 173 -0.92 19.21 -16.14
C ALA A 173 0.02 19.40 -14.95
N THR A 174 1.32 19.12 -15.14
CA THR A 174 2.36 19.22 -14.10
C THR A 174 3.36 20.34 -14.38
N ASN A 175 3.12 21.17 -15.40
CA ASN A 175 4.03 22.24 -15.82
C ASN A 175 5.45 21.71 -16.12
N ILE A 176 5.49 20.60 -16.87
CA ILE A 176 6.70 20.01 -17.43
C ILE A 176 6.73 20.37 -18.91
N ASP A 177 7.82 21.00 -19.35
CA ASP A 177 7.99 21.36 -20.75
C ASP A 177 8.46 20.15 -21.55
N VAL A 178 7.99 20.04 -22.79
CA VAL A 178 8.48 19.05 -23.76
C VAL A 178 9.05 19.81 -24.95
N ASP A 179 10.31 19.59 -25.27
CA ASP A 179 10.95 20.26 -26.41
C ASP A 179 10.20 19.91 -27.71
N GLY A 180 10.27 20.84 -28.68
CA GLY A 180 9.64 20.66 -29.98
C GLY A 180 10.15 19.42 -30.70
N GLY A 181 9.23 18.56 -31.15
CA GLY A 181 9.55 17.38 -31.96
C GLY A 181 9.86 16.10 -31.18
N ILE A 182 9.69 16.09 -29.86
CA ILE A 182 9.90 14.89 -29.05
C ILE A 182 8.69 13.94 -29.16
N SER A 183 8.97 12.68 -29.53
CA SER A 183 7.98 11.62 -29.48
C SER A 183 7.85 11.08 -28.06
N LEU A 184 6.63 11.12 -27.54
CA LEU A 184 6.18 10.48 -26.32
C LEU A 184 5.34 9.23 -26.61
N ALA A 185 4.95 8.99 -27.86
CA ALA A 185 4.16 7.82 -28.22
C ALA A 185 4.90 6.53 -27.82
N GLY A 186 4.26 5.68 -27.02
CA GLY A 186 4.86 4.47 -26.47
C GLY A 186 5.52 4.64 -25.10
N ILE A 187 5.59 5.86 -24.54
CA ILE A 187 6.16 6.09 -23.21
C ILE A 187 5.35 5.34 -22.16
N LYS A 188 6.02 4.72 -21.18
CA LYS A 188 5.33 4.00 -20.11
C LYS A 188 4.73 5.00 -19.13
N GLN A 189 3.55 4.66 -18.61
CA GLN A 189 2.90 5.44 -17.56
C GLN A 189 3.80 5.57 -16.32
N SER A 190 4.63 4.57 -16.01
CA SER A 190 5.64 4.61 -14.94
C SER A 190 6.68 5.71 -15.17
N THR A 191 7.15 5.88 -16.41
CA THR A 191 8.11 6.93 -16.78
C THR A 191 7.49 8.32 -16.64
N VAL A 192 6.25 8.50 -17.10
CA VAL A 192 5.51 9.78 -16.93
C VAL A 192 5.30 10.10 -15.45
N ASN A 193 4.86 9.12 -14.67
CA ASN A 193 4.66 9.27 -13.22
C ASN A 193 5.96 9.64 -12.50
N GLU A 194 7.09 9.05 -12.89
CA GLU A 194 8.39 9.34 -12.27
C GLU A 194 8.85 10.77 -12.54
N ILE A 195 8.71 11.26 -13.78
CA ILE A 195 9.08 12.64 -14.12
C ILE A 195 8.12 13.63 -13.43
N ALA A 196 6.82 13.33 -13.38
CA ALA A 196 5.84 14.11 -12.62
C ALA A 196 6.17 14.16 -11.13
N ARG A 197 6.56 13.02 -10.54
CA ARG A 197 7.01 12.95 -9.14
C ARG A 197 8.26 13.78 -8.91
N LEU A 198 9.23 13.70 -9.81
CA LEU A 198 10.46 14.51 -9.76
C LEU A 198 10.15 16.01 -9.77
N LYS A 199 9.24 16.47 -10.64
CA LYS A 199 8.78 17.88 -10.68
C LYS A 199 8.26 18.33 -9.32
N LEU A 200 7.42 17.50 -8.70
CA LEU A 200 6.80 17.78 -7.41
C LEU A 200 7.81 17.78 -6.26
N THR A 201 8.78 16.85 -6.26
CA THR A 201 9.77 16.77 -5.16
C THR A 201 10.91 17.77 -5.30
N CYS A 202 11.32 18.10 -6.53
CA CYS A 202 12.38 19.07 -6.76
C CYS A 202 11.88 20.52 -6.70
N GLY A 203 10.60 20.77 -7.04
CA GLY A 203 10.06 22.13 -7.18
C GLY A 203 10.77 22.95 -8.26
N CYS A 204 11.35 22.27 -9.25
CA CYS A 204 12.28 22.81 -10.24
C CYS A 204 11.70 22.78 -11.65
N ASP A 205 12.29 23.51 -12.58
CA ASP A 205 11.92 23.41 -14.00
C ASP A 205 12.46 22.12 -14.61
N ILE A 206 11.57 21.42 -15.32
CA ILE A 206 11.87 20.18 -16.01
C ILE A 206 11.46 20.35 -17.46
N THR A 207 12.41 20.11 -18.36
CA THR A 207 12.20 20.09 -19.80
C THR A 207 12.62 18.73 -20.33
N ILE A 208 11.71 18.01 -20.97
CA ILE A 208 11.98 16.73 -21.63
C ILE A 208 12.60 17.02 -22.99
N THR A 209 13.83 16.56 -23.19
CA THR A 209 14.60 16.75 -24.43
C THR A 209 14.60 15.50 -25.32
N SER A 210 14.09 14.37 -24.82
CA SER A 210 14.01 13.11 -25.54
C SER A 210 13.16 12.11 -24.75
N ALA A 211 12.48 11.20 -25.44
CA ALA A 211 11.69 10.14 -24.83
C ALA A 211 11.68 8.92 -25.76
N THR A 212 10.57 8.59 -26.44
CA THR A 212 10.52 7.34 -27.23
C THR A 212 11.27 7.39 -28.55
N SER A 213 11.50 8.59 -29.08
CA SER A 213 12.35 8.83 -30.27
C SER A 213 13.83 9.02 -29.93
N GLY A 214 14.23 8.81 -28.68
CA GLY A 214 15.63 8.93 -28.26
C GLY A 214 16.53 7.87 -28.90
N VAL A 215 17.85 8.03 -28.75
CA VAL A 215 18.83 7.11 -29.33
C VAL A 215 18.60 5.68 -28.82
N HIS A 216 18.58 4.72 -29.75
CA HIS A 216 18.24 3.32 -29.48
C HIS A 216 19.38 2.59 -28.75
N ALA A 217 19.46 2.75 -27.42
CA ALA A 217 20.21 1.81 -26.60
C ALA A 217 19.49 0.44 -26.64
N PRO A 218 20.19 -0.67 -26.97
CA PRO A 218 19.59 -1.99 -26.94
C PRO A 218 19.22 -2.37 -25.49
N GLY A 219 18.11 -3.09 -25.31
CA GLY A 219 17.71 -3.62 -24.01
C GLY A 219 16.27 -3.29 -23.63
N THR A 220 15.82 -3.92 -22.54
CA THR A 220 14.45 -3.81 -22.02
C THR A 220 14.12 -2.39 -21.56
N PHE A 221 15.03 -1.75 -20.82
CA PHE A 221 14.86 -0.39 -20.31
C PHE A 221 15.52 0.60 -21.25
N SER A 222 14.78 0.96 -22.31
CA SER A 222 15.27 1.80 -23.39
C SER A 222 14.25 2.89 -23.76
N HIS A 223 14.70 3.88 -24.51
CA HIS A 223 13.85 4.92 -25.11
C HIS A 223 12.73 4.29 -25.96
N ALA A 224 13.09 3.37 -26.86
CA ALA A 224 12.15 2.69 -27.74
C ALA A 224 11.05 1.92 -26.99
N ASN A 225 11.36 1.36 -25.83
CA ASN A 225 10.39 0.65 -25.00
C ASN A 225 9.64 1.56 -24.02
N GLY A 226 9.91 2.87 -24.04
CA GLY A 226 9.22 3.88 -23.24
C GLY A 226 9.62 3.96 -21.78
N TYR A 227 10.71 3.29 -21.38
CA TYR A 227 11.20 3.28 -19.99
C TYR A 227 12.21 4.38 -19.69
N LYS A 228 12.64 5.12 -20.72
CA LYS A 228 13.63 6.18 -20.60
C LYS A 228 13.15 7.52 -21.15
N ALA A 229 13.66 8.60 -20.55
CA ALA A 229 13.52 9.96 -21.05
C ALA A 229 14.76 10.78 -20.66
N ASP A 230 15.09 11.76 -21.50
CA ASP A 230 16.19 12.68 -21.23
C ASP A 230 15.63 14.02 -20.77
N LEU A 231 16.20 14.57 -19.71
CA LEU A 231 15.84 15.89 -19.19
C LEU A 231 16.99 16.88 -19.39
N ARG A 232 16.63 18.10 -19.75
CA ARG A 232 17.57 19.23 -19.85
C ARG A 232 18.30 19.44 -18.52
N LEU A 233 19.60 19.69 -18.60
CA LEU A 233 20.37 20.10 -17.42
C LEU A 233 19.88 21.44 -16.88
N ASN A 234 19.77 21.48 -15.56
CA ASN A 234 19.40 22.64 -14.75
C ASN A 234 20.09 22.48 -13.38
N ASP A 235 20.62 23.56 -12.84
CA ASP A 235 21.33 23.56 -11.55
C ASP A 235 20.48 23.08 -10.38
N THR A 236 19.20 23.48 -10.31
CA THR A 236 18.26 23.07 -9.27
C THR A 236 17.92 21.59 -9.38
N LEU A 237 17.66 21.09 -10.59
CA LEU A 237 17.41 19.66 -10.84
C LEU A 237 18.64 18.83 -10.44
N THR A 238 19.82 19.27 -10.86
CA THR A 238 21.09 18.61 -10.57
C THR A 238 21.36 18.58 -9.07
N SER A 239 21.17 19.70 -8.37
CA SER A 239 21.35 19.78 -6.92
C SER A 239 20.36 18.90 -6.18
N HIS A 240 19.10 18.83 -6.64
CA HIS A 240 18.10 17.96 -6.04
C HIS A 240 18.50 16.48 -6.16
N ILE A 241 18.83 16.01 -7.37
CA ILE A 241 19.20 14.62 -7.61
C ILE A 241 20.47 14.26 -6.82
N THR A 242 21.53 15.05 -6.98
CA THR A 242 22.83 14.74 -6.35
C THR A 242 22.81 14.86 -4.84
N GLY A 243 21.93 15.68 -4.26
CA GLY A 243 21.80 15.86 -2.82
C GLY A 243 20.83 14.90 -2.13
N ASN A 244 19.84 14.33 -2.83
CA ASN A 244 18.78 13.52 -2.22
C ASN A 244 18.78 12.05 -2.65
N TYR A 245 19.44 11.70 -3.76
CA TYR A 245 19.44 10.32 -4.27
C TYR A 245 20.71 9.56 -3.89
N THR A 246 20.62 8.23 -3.87
CA THR A 246 21.77 7.38 -3.49
C THR A 246 22.73 7.27 -4.66
N SER A 247 23.98 7.70 -4.50
CA SER A 247 24.99 7.56 -5.55
C SER A 247 25.32 6.07 -5.81
N LEU A 248 25.38 5.70 -7.08
CA LEU A 248 25.79 4.38 -7.57
C LEU A 248 27.17 4.45 -8.22
N LEU A 249 27.71 3.28 -8.60
CA LEU A 249 28.88 3.22 -9.47
C LEU A 249 28.62 3.93 -10.80
N ASN A 250 29.65 4.56 -11.35
CA ASN A 250 29.56 5.18 -12.67
C ASN A 250 29.22 4.13 -13.73
N ARG A 251 28.43 4.54 -14.72
CA ARG A 251 28.16 3.73 -15.91
C ARG A 251 29.45 3.53 -16.70
N SER A 252 29.49 2.53 -17.58
CA SER A 252 30.68 2.16 -18.36
C SER A 252 31.29 3.29 -19.20
N ASP A 253 30.51 4.32 -19.52
CA ASP A 253 30.92 5.53 -20.25
C ASP A 253 31.35 6.70 -19.32
N GLY A 254 31.40 6.47 -18.00
CA GLY A 254 31.80 7.45 -17.00
C GLY A 254 30.66 8.31 -16.46
N ALA A 255 29.42 8.13 -16.92
CA ALA A 255 28.27 8.87 -16.41
C ALA A 255 28.04 8.56 -14.92
N LYS A 256 27.86 9.61 -14.10
CA LYS A 256 27.57 9.46 -12.66
C LYS A 256 26.13 8.99 -12.49
N MET A 257 25.90 7.94 -11.71
CA MET A 257 24.58 7.35 -11.55
C MET A 257 24.02 7.58 -10.14
N TYR A 258 22.71 7.75 -10.06
CA TYR A 258 21.96 7.99 -8.82
C TYR A 258 20.67 7.17 -8.79
N LEU A 259 20.41 6.51 -7.68
CA LEU A 259 19.19 5.74 -7.42
C LEU A 259 18.21 6.60 -6.62
N ALA A 260 17.05 6.87 -7.23
CA ALA A 260 15.96 7.56 -6.57
C ALA A 260 15.25 6.64 -5.56
N PRO A 261 14.56 7.18 -4.54
CA PRO A 261 13.72 6.40 -3.63
C PRO A 261 12.61 5.60 -4.33
N SER A 262 12.19 6.02 -5.53
CA SER A 262 11.25 5.30 -6.38
C SER A 262 11.81 4.01 -6.96
N GLY A 263 13.14 3.82 -6.98
CA GLY A 263 13.81 2.75 -7.72
C GLY A 263 14.27 3.15 -9.13
N ALA A 264 13.91 4.35 -9.60
CA ALA A 264 14.41 4.87 -10.88
C ALA A 264 15.89 5.23 -10.80
N ILE A 265 16.57 5.10 -11.94
CA ILE A 265 18.00 5.36 -12.08
C ILE A 265 18.18 6.62 -12.93
N TYR A 266 19.00 7.53 -12.44
CA TYR A 266 19.36 8.78 -13.07
C TYR A 266 20.84 8.76 -13.42
N ALA A 267 21.19 8.93 -14.68
CA ALA A 267 22.57 9.07 -15.14
C ALA A 267 22.83 10.51 -15.59
N LEU A 268 23.85 11.12 -15.02
CA LEU A 268 24.32 12.45 -15.42
C LEU A 268 25.24 12.31 -16.63
N GLU A 269 24.72 12.67 -17.79
CA GLU A 269 25.52 12.83 -19.01
C GLU A 269 26.03 14.26 -19.15
N SER A 270 26.85 14.52 -20.17
CA SER A 270 27.53 15.81 -20.36
C SER A 270 26.59 16.99 -20.58
N ASN A 271 25.39 16.76 -21.13
CA ASN A 271 24.44 17.83 -21.48
C ASN A 271 22.97 17.54 -21.10
N HIS A 272 22.67 16.38 -20.51
CA HIS A 272 21.32 16.02 -20.05
C HIS A 272 21.37 15.02 -18.89
N TRP A 273 20.21 14.84 -18.25
CA TRP A 273 19.94 13.74 -17.33
C TRP A 273 19.21 12.62 -18.07
N ASP A 274 19.79 11.43 -18.10
CA ASP A 274 19.16 10.21 -18.60
C ASP A 274 18.41 9.54 -17.44
N ILE A 275 17.09 9.39 -17.57
CA ILE A 275 16.25 8.69 -16.61
C ILE A 275 15.92 7.32 -17.15
N SER A 276 16.05 6.29 -16.32
CA SER A 276 15.61 4.93 -16.59
C SER A 276 14.71 4.44 -15.47
N VAL A 277 13.49 4.02 -15.82
CA VAL A 277 12.48 3.52 -14.88
C VAL A 277 12.28 2.04 -15.12
N PRO A 278 13.16 1.17 -14.58
CA PRO A 278 12.92 -0.27 -14.65
C PRO A 278 11.60 -0.57 -13.93
N GLY A 279 10.68 -1.28 -14.60
CA GLY A 279 9.31 -1.49 -14.10
C GLY A 279 9.28 -1.84 -12.61
N LEU A 280 8.55 -1.01 -11.85
CA LEU A 280 8.33 -1.13 -10.41
C LEU A 280 7.37 -2.30 -10.11
#